data_AF-A0A959EM27-F1
#
_entry.id   AF-A0A959EM27-F1
#
_cell.length_a   1.000
_cell.length_b   1.000
_cell.length_c   1.000
_cell.angle_alpha   90.00
_cell.angle_beta   90.00
_cell.angle_gamma   90.00
#
_symmetry.space_group_name_H-M   'P 1'
#
loop_
_entity.id
_entity.type
_entity.pdbx_description
1 polymer ?
#
loop_
_entity_poly.entity_id
_entity_poly.type
_entity_poly.pdbx_seq_one_letter_code
_entity_poly.pdbx_strand_id
1 'polypeptide(L)'
;MTVANKLVKKGISLVQQLDQRRSTPVQLQQRTLQNLLKRAEKTAFGQHYNFGQISNAANLEQVFQEQVPLHDYNRMFDEWWSRTLAGEPDVTWRGSVKHFALSSGTSEATSKYIPITTDMQRSMRQAALRMFSCLPRYGLPPSFYTKEWLMIGGSASLQDFGHYQAGDLSGINASKPPVWIRRYYRPGTRIARISDWDERTEAIARMAPHWDVGVLTGLPSWVQLTLERVIEYHGLNHIHEIWPNLKIFVSGGIAFDPYRKSFEELLGQPLIYQDSYLASEGFVAFQSRPGTSAMRLQLNNNIFFEFVPFNESNFDEEGKLRPSAQALTLEDVEEGQDYALLM
;
A
#
# COMPACT_ATOMS: atom_id res chain seq x y z
N MET A 1 -31.80 11.07 8.52
CA MET A 1 -30.45 11.22 7.93
C MET A 1 -29.56 11.99 8.91
N THR A 2 -28.62 11.30 9.57
CA THR A 2 -27.78 11.87 10.64
C THR A 2 -26.76 12.86 10.09
N VAL A 3 -26.44 13.92 10.85
CA VAL A 3 -25.46 14.97 10.49
C VAL A 3 -24.10 14.38 10.09
N ALA A 4 -23.68 13.29 10.72
CA ALA A 4 -22.45 12.56 10.41
C ALA A 4 -22.38 12.08 8.95
N ASN A 5 -23.49 11.56 8.40
CA ASN A 5 -23.52 11.02 7.03
C ASN A 5 -23.35 12.13 5.97
N LYS A 6 -23.90 13.33 6.24
CA LYS A 6 -23.72 14.49 5.35
C LYS A 6 -22.28 15.02 5.38
N LEU A 7 -21.63 14.99 6.55
CA LEU A 7 -20.24 15.44 6.70
C LEU A 7 -19.25 14.49 6.00
N VAL A 8 -19.43 13.18 6.13
CA VAL A 8 -18.60 12.18 5.44
C VAL A 8 -18.73 12.33 3.92
N LYS A 9 -19.95 12.44 3.40
CA LYS A 9 -20.20 12.64 1.96
C LYS A 9 -19.58 13.94 1.43
N LYS A 10 -19.67 15.04 2.19
CA LYS A 10 -19.08 16.35 1.84
C LYS A 10 -17.54 16.32 1.87
N GLY A 11 -16.96 15.58 2.83
CA GLY A 11 -15.51 15.36 2.88
C GLY A 11 -15.00 14.56 1.69
N ILE A 12 -15.71 13.49 1.32
CA ILE A 12 -15.40 12.68 0.12
C ILE A 12 -15.47 13.53 -1.15
N SER A 13 -16.52 14.35 -1.32
CA SER A 13 -16.62 15.23 -2.49
C SER A 13 -15.49 16.26 -2.56
N LEU A 14 -15.01 16.76 -1.41
CA LEU A 14 -13.94 17.73 -1.36
C LEU A 14 -12.58 17.11 -1.78
N VAL A 15 -12.30 15.88 -1.35
CA VAL A 15 -11.11 15.13 -1.78
C VAL A 15 -11.14 14.87 -3.29
N GLN A 16 -12.31 14.49 -3.83
CA GLN A 16 -12.48 14.28 -5.28
C GLN A 16 -12.29 15.57 -6.09
N GLN A 17 -12.71 16.72 -5.54
CA GLN A 17 -12.51 18.03 -6.16
C GLN A 17 -11.05 18.49 -6.10
N LEU A 18 -10.32 18.19 -5.02
CA LEU A 18 -8.90 18.53 -4.89
C LEU A 18 -8.01 17.72 -5.86
N ASP A 19 -8.42 16.51 -6.22
CA ASP A 19 -7.76 15.71 -7.26
C ASP A 19 -8.00 16.27 -8.69
N GLN A 20 -8.96 17.19 -8.90
CA GLN A 20 -9.21 17.84 -10.20
C GLN A 20 -8.29 19.05 -10.47
N ARG A 21 -6.99 18.91 -10.23
CA ARG A 21 -6.02 19.87 -10.79
C ARG A 21 -5.82 19.56 -12.28
N ARG A 22 -5.90 20.61 -13.12
CA ARG A 22 -5.73 20.59 -14.60
C ARG A 22 -4.33 20.15 -15.01
N SER A 23 -3.95 18.90 -14.76
CA SER A 23 -2.63 18.38 -15.13
C SER A 23 -2.79 16.99 -15.70
N THR A 24 -2.09 16.74 -16.79
CA THR A 24 -2.07 15.42 -17.43
C THR A 24 -1.36 14.41 -16.52
N PRO A 25 -1.64 13.10 -16.66
CA PRO A 25 -0.90 12.04 -15.97
C PRO A 25 0.63 12.21 -16.03
N VAL A 26 1.18 12.49 -17.22
CA VAL A 26 2.60 12.75 -17.46
C VAL A 26 3.10 13.95 -16.66
N GLN A 27 2.38 15.07 -16.69
CA GLN A 27 2.74 16.26 -15.90
C GLN A 27 2.73 16.02 -14.39
N LEU A 28 1.88 15.11 -13.89
CA LEU A 28 1.88 14.73 -12.48
C LEU A 28 3.15 13.94 -12.11
N GLN A 29 3.61 13.05 -12.99
CA GLN A 29 4.84 12.27 -12.79
C GLN A 29 6.09 13.13 -12.90
N GLN A 30 6.19 13.99 -13.91
CA GLN A 30 7.28 14.97 -14.04
C GLN A 30 7.42 15.86 -12.80
N ARG A 31 6.30 16.41 -12.31
CA ARG A 31 6.31 17.18 -11.04
C ARG A 31 6.67 16.33 -9.84
N THR A 32 6.26 15.07 -9.81
CA THR A 32 6.62 14.16 -8.73
C THR A 32 8.12 13.91 -8.72
N LEU A 33 8.72 13.53 -9.85
CA LEU A 33 10.16 13.37 -10.01
C LEU A 33 10.92 14.63 -9.61
N GLN A 34 10.52 15.80 -10.13
CA GLN A 34 11.19 17.06 -9.80
C GLN A 34 11.17 17.35 -8.30
N ASN A 35 10.04 17.11 -7.63
CA ASN A 35 9.90 17.31 -6.20
C ASN A 35 10.73 16.31 -5.39
N LEU A 36 10.80 15.05 -5.81
CA LEU A 36 11.62 14.02 -5.17
C LEU A 36 13.11 14.39 -5.25
N LEU A 37 13.59 14.74 -6.46
CA LEU A 37 14.99 15.14 -6.68
C LEU A 37 15.38 16.37 -5.87
N LYS A 38 14.57 17.44 -5.91
CA LYS A 38 14.82 18.67 -5.10
C LYS A 38 14.83 18.38 -3.61
N ARG A 39 13.99 17.46 -3.14
CA ARG A 39 13.97 17.08 -1.72
C ARG A 39 15.20 16.26 -1.36
N ALA A 40 15.66 15.36 -2.21
CA ALA A 40 16.79 14.48 -1.93
C ALA A 40 18.15 15.07 -2.32
N GLU A 41 18.22 16.26 -2.94
CA GLU A 41 19.46 16.82 -3.50
C GLU A 41 20.65 16.93 -2.54
N LYS A 42 20.38 17.08 -1.23
CA LYS A 42 21.41 17.22 -0.19
C LYS A 42 21.78 15.90 0.50
N THR A 43 21.13 14.80 0.11
CA THR A 43 21.45 13.47 0.64
C THR A 43 22.71 12.93 -0.03
N ALA A 44 23.35 11.93 0.58
CA ALA A 44 24.54 11.30 -0.02
C ALA A 44 24.24 10.75 -1.43
N PHE A 45 23.07 10.12 -1.62
CA PHE A 45 22.60 9.61 -2.91
C PHE A 45 22.36 10.75 -3.91
N GLY A 46 21.69 11.82 -3.46
CA GLY A 46 21.40 12.98 -4.31
C GLY A 46 22.64 13.76 -4.73
N GLN A 47 23.66 13.83 -3.88
CA GLN A 47 24.95 14.43 -4.23
C GLN A 47 25.74 13.54 -5.20
N HIS A 48 25.76 12.23 -4.97
CA HIS A 48 26.46 11.27 -5.82
C HIS A 48 25.94 11.30 -7.27
N TYR A 49 24.62 11.35 -7.44
CA TYR A 49 23.97 11.43 -8.75
C TYR A 49 23.59 12.86 -9.19
N ASN A 50 24.12 13.91 -8.55
CA ASN A 50 23.88 15.31 -8.93
C ASN A 50 22.40 15.71 -9.11
N PHE A 51 21.52 15.28 -8.21
CA PHE A 51 20.07 15.56 -8.26
C PHE A 51 19.73 17.05 -8.41
N GLY A 52 20.57 17.94 -7.87
CA GLY A 52 20.43 19.38 -8.07
C GLY A 52 20.49 19.79 -9.55
N GLN A 53 21.40 19.20 -10.33
CA GLN A 53 21.49 19.42 -11.77
C GLN A 53 20.29 18.79 -12.50
N ILE A 54 19.98 17.53 -12.19
CA ILE A 54 18.88 16.79 -12.83
C ILE A 54 17.57 17.57 -12.67
N SER A 55 17.24 18.00 -11.44
CA SER A 55 15.96 18.68 -11.13
C SER A 55 15.72 20.02 -11.83
N ASN A 56 16.76 20.60 -12.43
CA ASN A 56 16.72 21.85 -13.17
C ASN A 56 16.88 21.65 -14.69
N ALA A 57 17.08 20.41 -15.16
CA ALA A 57 17.14 20.10 -16.58
C ALA A 57 15.78 20.28 -17.26
N ALA A 58 15.79 20.70 -18.53
CA ALA A 58 14.58 20.79 -19.35
C ALA A 58 13.99 19.39 -19.64
N ASN A 59 14.86 18.42 -19.96
CA ASN A 59 14.50 17.02 -20.21
C ASN A 59 14.72 16.19 -18.93
N LEU A 60 13.99 16.53 -17.87
CA LEU A 60 14.17 16.00 -16.53
C LEU A 60 14.24 14.46 -16.46
N GLU A 61 13.28 13.79 -17.09
CA GLU A 61 13.12 12.33 -17.03
C GLU A 61 14.27 11.62 -17.76
N GLN A 62 14.61 12.07 -18.97
CA GLN A 62 15.74 11.54 -19.73
C GLN A 62 17.07 11.72 -18.98
N VAL A 63 17.34 12.91 -18.45
CA VAL A 63 18.58 13.17 -17.71
C VAL A 63 18.65 12.34 -16.43
N PHE A 64 17.51 12.09 -15.78
CA PHE A 64 17.44 11.18 -14.64
C PHE A 64 17.81 9.74 -15.03
N GLN A 65 17.21 9.21 -16.10
CA GLN A 65 17.48 7.87 -16.62
C GLN A 65 18.93 7.68 -17.07
N GLU A 66 19.56 8.72 -17.62
CA GLU A 66 20.96 8.68 -18.05
C GLU A 66 21.95 8.72 -16.86
N GLN A 67 21.61 9.44 -15.79
CA GLN A 67 22.52 9.66 -14.66
C GLN A 67 22.32 8.66 -13.51
N VAL A 68 21.11 8.16 -13.31
CA VAL A 68 20.77 7.26 -12.20
C VAL A 68 20.56 5.85 -12.75
N PRO A 69 21.48 4.90 -12.48
CA PRO A 69 21.32 3.54 -12.98
C PRO A 69 20.14 2.85 -12.29
N LEU A 70 19.61 1.81 -12.92
CA LEU A 70 18.66 0.92 -12.27
C LEU A 70 19.34 0.19 -11.10
N HIS A 71 18.65 0.10 -9.98
CA HIS A 71 19.12 -0.62 -8.80
C HIS A 71 18.16 -1.75 -8.44
N ASP A 72 18.71 -2.93 -8.18
CA ASP A 72 17.98 -3.97 -7.46
C ASP A 72 18.13 -3.76 -5.93
N TYR A 73 17.44 -4.59 -5.15
CA TYR A 73 17.49 -4.49 -3.69
C TYR A 73 18.91 -4.65 -3.15
N ASN A 74 19.68 -5.63 -3.64
CA ASN A 74 21.01 -5.94 -3.11
C ASN A 74 21.95 -4.76 -3.32
N ARG A 75 21.94 -4.20 -4.54
CA ARG A 75 22.71 -3.01 -4.86
C ARG A 75 22.29 -1.80 -4.02
N MET A 76 20.98 -1.53 -3.90
CA MET A 76 20.50 -0.44 -3.02
C MET A 76 20.91 -0.66 -1.57
N PHE A 77 20.83 -1.89 -1.08
CA PHE A 77 21.16 -2.22 0.29
C PHE A 77 22.65 -2.06 0.57
N ASP A 78 23.49 -2.69 -0.24
CA ASP A 78 24.94 -2.70 -0.04
C ASP A 78 25.54 -1.31 -0.15
N GLU A 79 25.14 -0.54 -1.17
CA GLU A 79 25.69 0.80 -1.43
C GLU A 79 25.09 1.89 -0.52
N TRP A 80 23.81 1.75 -0.12
CA TRP A 80 23.05 2.86 0.47
C TRP A 80 22.23 2.51 1.72
N TRP A 81 21.30 1.55 1.66
CA TRP A 81 20.39 1.32 2.79
C TRP A 81 21.06 0.67 3.99
N SER A 82 22.19 -0.02 3.83
CA SER A 82 23.03 -0.52 4.93
C SER A 82 23.52 0.61 5.84
N ARG A 83 23.91 1.76 5.25
CA ARG A 83 24.29 2.99 5.98
C ARG A 83 23.11 3.58 6.73
N THR A 84 21.94 3.61 6.08
CA THR A 84 20.69 4.08 6.70
C THR A 84 20.31 3.19 7.89
N LEU A 85 20.45 1.87 7.74
CA LEU A 85 20.21 0.87 8.79
C LEU A 85 21.22 1.01 9.95
N ALA A 86 22.47 1.36 9.65
CA ALA A 86 23.50 1.70 10.64
C ALA A 86 23.25 3.04 11.36
N GLY A 87 22.21 3.79 10.97
CA GLY A 87 21.79 5.03 11.63
C GLY A 87 22.33 6.31 11.00
N GLU A 88 23.01 6.22 9.86
CA GLU A 88 23.48 7.41 9.13
C GLU A 88 22.27 8.20 8.59
N PRO A 89 22.14 9.50 8.93
CA PRO A 89 21.07 10.35 8.40
C PRO A 89 21.36 10.77 6.96
N ASP A 90 20.32 11.21 6.24
CA ASP A 90 20.45 11.87 4.94
C ASP A 90 21.18 11.03 3.86
N VAL A 91 21.02 9.69 3.86
CA VAL A 91 21.66 8.80 2.87
C VAL A 91 20.91 8.80 1.54
N THR A 92 19.71 8.20 1.46
CA THR A 92 18.85 8.19 0.24
C THR A 92 17.65 9.13 0.36
N TRP A 93 17.28 9.48 1.59
CA TRP A 93 16.22 10.43 1.90
C TRP A 93 16.61 11.26 3.12
N ARG A 94 15.99 12.44 3.26
CA ARG A 94 16.34 13.38 4.32
C ARG A 94 15.98 12.88 5.72
N GLY A 95 16.85 13.19 6.68
CA GLY A 95 16.75 12.82 8.08
C GLY A 95 17.12 11.36 8.36
N SER A 96 16.88 10.93 9.60
CA SER A 96 17.11 9.54 10.02
C SER A 96 15.86 8.68 9.86
N VAL A 97 16.02 7.48 9.33
CA VAL A 97 14.96 6.47 9.26
C VAL A 97 14.92 5.67 10.55
N LYS A 98 13.74 5.58 11.18
CA LYS A 98 13.55 4.88 12.46
C LYS A 98 12.76 3.58 12.35
N HIS A 99 12.19 3.30 11.17
CA HIS A 99 11.37 2.12 10.95
C HIS A 99 11.79 1.45 9.66
N PHE A 100 11.88 0.13 9.67
CA PHE A 100 12.16 -0.69 8.50
C PHE A 100 11.07 -1.76 8.35
N ALA A 101 10.49 -1.87 7.17
CA ALA A 101 9.62 -3.00 6.89
C ALA A 101 10.48 -4.21 6.54
N LEU A 102 10.17 -5.34 7.16
CA LEU A 102 10.72 -6.63 6.76
C LEU A 102 9.90 -7.13 5.58
N SER A 103 10.51 -7.16 4.39
CA SER A 103 9.89 -7.72 3.19
C SER A 103 10.35 -9.16 3.00
N SER A 104 9.39 -10.07 2.78
CA SER A 104 9.64 -11.47 2.48
C SER A 104 10.15 -11.59 1.04
N GLY A 105 11.43 -11.31 0.84
CA GLY A 105 12.11 -11.62 -0.41
C GLY A 105 12.19 -13.13 -0.56
N THR A 106 11.68 -13.67 -1.67
CA THR A 106 11.88 -15.06 -2.04
C THR A 106 13.38 -15.32 -2.24
N SER A 107 13.86 -16.40 -1.61
CA SER A 107 15.06 -17.18 -1.97
C SER A 107 16.38 -16.94 -1.22
N GLU A 108 16.51 -15.95 -0.33
CA GLU A 108 17.69 -15.87 0.56
C GLU A 108 17.25 -15.59 2.00
N ALA A 109 17.78 -16.35 2.95
CA ALA A 109 17.30 -16.54 4.32
C ALA A 109 17.40 -15.31 5.26
N THR A 110 17.43 -14.10 4.71
CA THR A 110 17.49 -12.83 5.44
C THR A 110 16.42 -11.88 4.91
N SER A 111 15.51 -11.46 5.79
CA SER A 111 14.47 -10.47 5.48
C SER A 111 15.07 -9.21 4.85
N LYS A 112 14.45 -8.70 3.79
CA LYS A 112 14.83 -7.42 3.18
C LYS A 112 14.40 -6.28 4.10
N TYR A 113 15.27 -5.32 4.36
CA TYR A 113 15.01 -4.14 5.19
C TYR A 113 14.68 -2.95 4.31
N ILE A 114 13.39 -2.63 4.19
CA ILE A 114 12.92 -1.50 3.38
C ILE A 114 12.78 -0.26 4.29
N PRO A 115 13.49 0.85 4.04
CA PRO A 115 13.40 2.05 4.87
C PRO A 115 11.99 2.68 4.83
N ILE A 116 11.37 2.88 6.00
CA ILE A 116 10.05 3.49 6.11
C ILE A 116 10.15 4.93 6.62
N THR A 117 10.15 5.89 5.69
CA THR A 117 10.22 7.32 6.01
C THR A 117 8.88 7.87 6.49
N THR A 118 8.93 8.99 7.22
CA THR A 118 7.70 9.70 7.65
C THR A 118 6.91 10.23 6.46
N ASP A 119 7.60 10.63 5.38
CA ASP A 119 6.96 11.09 4.14
C ASP A 119 6.24 9.95 3.43
N MET A 120 6.83 8.76 3.36
CA MET A 120 6.17 7.58 2.79
C MET A 120 4.93 7.20 3.60
N GLN A 121 5.00 7.19 4.93
CA GLN A 121 3.82 6.96 5.78
C GLN A 121 2.73 8.01 5.56
N ARG A 122 3.09 9.25 5.23
CA ARG A 122 2.12 10.30 4.86
C ARG A 122 1.50 10.00 3.50
N SER A 123 2.29 9.62 2.49
CA SER A 123 1.80 9.21 1.17
C SER A 123 0.86 8.00 1.24
N MET A 124 1.22 6.97 2.00
CA MET A 124 0.36 5.78 2.20
C MET A 124 -0.99 6.15 2.81
N ARG A 125 -1.01 7.03 3.82
CA ARG A 125 -2.26 7.54 4.42
C ARG A 125 -3.10 8.36 3.44
N GLN A 126 -2.46 9.14 2.56
CA GLN A 126 -3.14 9.92 1.53
C GLN A 126 -3.74 9.00 0.45
N ALA A 127 -3.00 8.00 -0.03
CA ALA A 127 -3.52 7.00 -0.97
C ALA A 127 -4.69 6.20 -0.38
N ALA A 128 -4.59 5.75 0.87
CA ALA A 128 -5.70 5.10 1.56
C ALA A 128 -6.94 6.02 1.61
N LEU A 129 -6.78 7.30 1.96
CA LEU A 129 -7.88 8.27 1.95
C LEU A 129 -8.51 8.44 0.56
N ARG A 130 -7.69 8.49 -0.51
CA ARG A 130 -8.18 8.55 -1.90
C ARG A 130 -8.93 7.27 -2.31
N MET A 131 -8.45 6.12 -1.87
CA MET A 131 -9.14 4.84 -2.09
C MET A 131 -10.52 4.86 -1.43
N PHE A 132 -10.61 5.33 -0.18
CA PHE A 132 -11.88 5.46 0.53
C PHE A 132 -12.82 6.50 -0.06
N SER A 133 -12.28 7.59 -0.63
CA SER A 133 -13.09 8.59 -1.33
C SER A 133 -13.77 8.02 -2.59
N CYS A 134 -13.36 6.85 -3.08
CA CYS A 134 -14.00 6.16 -4.19
C CYS A 134 -15.19 5.30 -3.78
N LEU A 135 -15.37 4.98 -2.47
CA LEU A 135 -16.45 4.11 -1.99
C LEU A 135 -17.87 4.51 -2.42
N PRO A 136 -18.25 5.80 -2.50
CA PRO A 136 -19.59 6.17 -2.96
C PRO A 136 -19.90 5.77 -4.41
N ARG A 137 -18.88 5.49 -5.23
CA ARG A 137 -19.06 5.02 -6.61
C ARG A 137 -19.66 3.62 -6.68
N TYR A 138 -19.62 2.87 -5.58
CA TYR A 138 -20.14 1.50 -5.50
C TYR A 138 -21.61 1.42 -5.05
N GLY A 139 -22.34 2.54 -5.02
CA GLY A 139 -23.79 2.55 -4.81
C GLY A 139 -24.24 2.18 -3.39
N LEU A 140 -23.36 2.33 -2.39
CA LEU A 140 -23.62 1.94 -1.01
C LEU A 140 -24.65 2.87 -0.31
N PRO A 141 -25.55 2.32 0.52
CA PRO A 141 -26.51 3.13 1.26
C PRO A 141 -25.81 4.04 2.29
N PRO A 142 -26.38 5.21 2.64
CA PRO A 142 -25.77 6.13 3.60
C PRO A 142 -25.50 5.54 4.99
N SER A 143 -26.25 4.51 5.41
CA SER A 143 -26.05 3.79 6.67
C SER A 143 -24.76 2.95 6.69
N PHE A 144 -24.17 2.67 5.53
CA PHE A 144 -22.96 1.87 5.41
C PHE A 144 -21.71 2.60 5.93
N TYR A 145 -21.63 3.92 5.77
CA TYR A 145 -20.42 4.69 6.12
C TYR A 145 -20.13 4.78 7.62
N THR A 146 -21.05 4.31 8.47
CA THR A 146 -20.88 4.22 9.91
C THR A 146 -20.63 2.78 10.39
N LYS A 147 -20.54 1.81 9.46
CA LYS A 147 -20.23 0.42 9.77
C LYS A 147 -18.76 0.24 10.08
N GLU A 148 -18.46 -0.84 10.79
CA GLU A 148 -17.14 -1.08 11.34
C GLU A 148 -16.21 -1.74 10.31
N TRP A 149 -14.93 -1.44 10.47
CA TRP A 149 -13.85 -1.83 9.58
C TRP A 149 -12.97 -2.82 10.31
N LEU A 150 -13.10 -4.10 10.00
CA LEU A 150 -12.22 -5.12 10.53
C LEU A 150 -10.97 -5.19 9.64
N MET A 151 -9.87 -4.63 10.14
CA MET A 151 -8.59 -4.63 9.44
C MET A 151 -7.67 -5.67 10.07
N ILE A 152 -7.34 -6.69 9.29
CA ILE A 152 -6.52 -7.83 9.66
C ILE A 152 -5.19 -7.69 8.93
N GLY A 153 -4.11 -7.55 9.67
CA GLY A 153 -2.75 -7.43 9.12
C GLY A 153 -1.74 -8.14 10.01
N GLY A 154 -0.46 -8.06 9.68
CA GLY A 154 0.65 -8.60 10.47
C GLY A 154 0.70 -8.07 11.92
N SER A 155 1.64 -8.57 12.70
CA SER A 155 1.76 -8.18 14.11
C SER A 155 2.15 -6.70 14.22
N ALA A 156 1.54 -5.97 15.16
CA ALA A 156 1.96 -4.61 15.52
C ALA A 156 3.21 -4.58 16.42
N SER A 157 3.76 -5.76 16.76
CA SER A 157 4.99 -5.89 17.52
C SER A 157 6.19 -5.66 16.60
N LEU A 158 6.91 -4.56 16.82
CA LEU A 158 8.14 -4.25 16.11
C LEU A 158 9.33 -4.71 16.94
N GLN A 159 10.32 -5.31 16.29
CA GLN A 159 11.61 -5.63 16.89
C GLN A 159 12.40 -4.33 17.09
N ASP A 160 12.96 -4.13 18.28
CA ASP A 160 13.72 -2.94 18.65
C ASP A 160 15.22 -3.24 18.59
N PHE A 161 15.95 -2.45 17.80
CA PHE A 161 17.41 -2.55 17.62
C PHE A 161 18.14 -1.32 18.19
N GLY A 162 17.48 -0.56 19.06
CA GLY A 162 18.03 0.64 19.71
C GLY A 162 17.68 1.91 18.93
N HIS A 163 18.39 2.20 17.83
CA HIS A 163 18.14 3.42 17.05
C HIS A 163 17.08 3.26 15.95
N TYR A 164 16.64 2.03 15.66
CA TYR A 164 15.53 1.74 14.74
C TYR A 164 14.67 0.56 15.21
N GLN A 165 13.48 0.46 14.62
CA GLN A 165 12.55 -0.65 14.80
C GLN A 165 12.26 -1.33 13.46
N ALA A 166 12.06 -2.65 13.45
CA ALA A 166 11.72 -3.39 12.24
C ALA A 166 10.56 -4.38 12.43
N GLY A 167 9.76 -4.59 11.40
CA GLY A 167 8.63 -5.53 11.42
C GLY A 167 7.74 -5.42 10.19
N ASP A 168 6.53 -5.97 10.26
CA ASP A 168 5.58 -5.91 9.14
C ASP A 168 5.11 -4.48 8.86
N LEU A 169 5.00 -4.11 7.58
CA LEU A 169 4.48 -2.80 7.18
C LEU A 169 3.10 -2.51 7.79
N SER A 170 2.22 -3.51 7.81
CA SER A 170 0.90 -3.39 8.43
C SER A 170 0.98 -3.10 9.93
N GLY A 171 1.96 -3.68 10.64
CA GLY A 171 2.20 -3.41 12.05
C GLY A 171 2.67 -1.98 12.29
N ILE A 172 3.63 -1.52 11.47
CA ILE A 172 4.12 -0.14 11.49
C ILE A 172 2.97 0.86 11.29
N ASN A 173 2.11 0.60 10.30
CA ASN A 173 0.97 1.47 9.96
C ASN A 173 -0.20 1.37 10.96
N ALA A 174 -0.48 0.19 11.52
CA ALA A 174 -1.58 -0.04 12.46
C ALA A 174 -1.43 0.71 13.79
N SER A 175 -0.21 1.14 14.13
CA SER A 175 0.05 1.92 15.36
C SER A 175 -0.65 3.28 15.39
N LYS A 176 -1.03 3.84 14.23
CA LYS A 176 -1.61 5.20 14.09
C LYS A 176 -2.72 5.24 13.03
N PRO A 177 -3.88 4.58 13.24
CA PRO A 177 -4.99 4.68 12.31
C PRO A 177 -5.44 6.14 12.18
N PRO A 178 -5.85 6.59 10.98
CA PRO A 178 -6.37 7.94 10.79
C PRO A 178 -7.50 8.26 11.78
N VAL A 179 -7.52 9.49 12.31
CA VAL A 179 -8.47 9.90 13.35
C VAL A 179 -9.92 9.65 12.95
N TRP A 180 -10.24 9.83 11.66
CA TRP A 180 -11.60 9.68 11.13
C TRP A 180 -12.09 8.22 11.08
N ILE A 181 -11.20 7.22 10.98
CA ILE A 181 -11.57 5.80 10.97
C ILE A 181 -11.47 5.15 12.36
N ARG A 182 -10.73 5.79 13.29
CA ARG A 182 -10.39 5.22 14.61
C ARG A 182 -11.59 4.70 15.41
N ARG A 183 -12.76 5.34 15.31
CA ARG A 183 -14.00 4.89 15.99
C ARG A 183 -14.57 3.60 15.39
N TYR A 184 -14.45 3.45 14.07
CA TYR A 184 -14.99 2.32 13.31
C TYR A 184 -13.98 1.18 13.16
N TYR A 185 -12.72 1.41 13.52
CA TYR A 185 -11.66 0.42 13.46
C TYR A 185 -11.92 -0.76 14.42
N ARG A 186 -11.85 -1.97 13.87
CA ARG A 186 -11.84 -3.26 14.55
C ARG A 186 -10.59 -4.04 14.11
N PRO A 187 -9.99 -4.86 14.99
CA PRO A 187 -10.50 -5.29 16.30
C PRO A 187 -10.18 -4.34 17.45
N GLY A 188 -9.63 -3.15 17.15
CA GLY A 188 -9.16 -2.20 18.14
C GLY A 188 -7.70 -2.46 18.53
N THR A 189 -7.07 -1.46 19.15
CA THR A 189 -5.61 -1.46 19.40
C THR A 189 -5.16 -2.58 20.34
N ARG A 190 -6.00 -3.00 21.30
CA ARG A 190 -5.67 -4.05 22.26
C ARG A 190 -5.52 -5.41 21.57
N ILE A 191 -6.49 -5.80 20.75
CA ILE A 191 -6.47 -7.10 20.04
C ILE A 191 -5.44 -7.05 18.90
N ALA A 192 -5.33 -5.93 18.18
CA ALA A 192 -4.35 -5.79 17.09
C ALA A 192 -2.88 -5.92 17.54
N ARG A 193 -2.58 -5.69 18.82
CA ARG A 193 -1.24 -5.81 19.42
C ARG A 193 -0.87 -7.22 19.90
N ILE A 194 -1.81 -8.17 19.89
CA ILE A 194 -1.50 -9.57 20.21
C ILE A 194 -0.56 -10.09 19.11
N SER A 195 0.64 -10.52 19.50
CA SER A 195 1.68 -10.98 18.58
C SER A 195 1.40 -12.36 18.02
N ASP A 196 0.87 -13.25 18.88
CA ASP A 196 0.50 -14.60 18.49
C ASP A 196 -0.74 -14.56 17.59
N TRP A 197 -0.62 -15.18 16.41
CA TRP A 197 -1.67 -15.13 15.41
C TRP A 197 -2.93 -15.86 15.86
N ASP A 198 -2.78 -17.02 16.48
CA ASP A 198 -3.90 -17.87 16.88
C ASP A 198 -4.65 -17.22 18.05
N GLU A 199 -3.93 -16.72 19.06
CA GLU A 199 -4.52 -15.97 20.18
C GLU A 199 -5.27 -14.72 19.69
N ARG A 200 -4.71 -14.01 18.70
CA ARG A 200 -5.35 -12.82 18.14
C ARG A 200 -6.61 -13.18 17.38
N THR A 201 -6.56 -14.23 16.57
CA THR A 201 -7.71 -14.71 15.78
C THR A 201 -8.81 -15.21 16.70
N GLU A 202 -8.46 -15.89 17.79
CA GLU A 202 -9.39 -16.32 18.83
C GLU A 202 -10.05 -15.13 19.54
N ALA A 203 -9.27 -14.10 19.87
CA ALA A 203 -9.79 -12.87 20.46
C ALA A 203 -10.74 -12.12 19.49
N ILE A 204 -10.46 -12.16 18.18
CA ILE A 204 -11.36 -11.65 17.14
C ILE A 204 -12.66 -12.47 17.12
N ALA A 205 -12.57 -13.80 17.04
CA ALA A 205 -13.72 -14.70 16.99
C ALA A 205 -14.66 -14.47 18.18
N ARG A 206 -14.13 -14.44 19.41
CA ARG A 206 -14.90 -14.18 20.63
C ARG A 206 -15.64 -12.83 20.59
N MET A 207 -15.01 -11.80 20.05
CA MET A 207 -15.59 -10.45 20.04
C MET A 207 -16.51 -10.18 18.84
N ALA A 208 -16.43 -11.00 17.78
CA ALA A 208 -17.10 -10.80 16.51
C ALA A 208 -18.61 -10.46 16.61
N PRO A 209 -19.43 -11.09 17.47
CA PRO A 209 -20.86 -10.77 17.56
C PRO A 209 -21.17 -9.37 18.10
N HIS A 210 -20.19 -8.71 18.72
CA HIS A 210 -20.34 -7.35 19.28
C HIS A 210 -20.04 -6.26 18.25
N TRP A 211 -19.70 -6.64 17.02
CA TRP A 211 -19.28 -5.73 15.96
C TRP A 211 -20.25 -5.78 14.80
N ASP A 212 -20.46 -4.62 14.18
CA ASP A 212 -21.26 -4.49 12.97
C ASP A 212 -20.35 -4.20 11.79
N VAL A 213 -19.63 -5.25 11.37
CA VAL A 213 -18.60 -5.16 10.33
C VAL A 213 -19.24 -4.93 8.96
N GLY A 214 -18.88 -3.82 8.32
CA GLY A 214 -19.27 -3.50 6.95
C GLY A 214 -18.14 -3.74 5.94
N VAL A 215 -16.89 -3.58 6.39
CA VAL A 215 -15.70 -3.66 5.54
C VAL A 215 -14.66 -4.58 6.18
N LEU A 216 -14.17 -5.53 5.39
CA LEU A 216 -12.97 -6.29 5.68
C LEU A 216 -11.77 -5.67 4.96
N THR A 217 -10.61 -5.66 5.59
CA THR A 217 -9.36 -5.23 4.95
C THR A 217 -8.21 -6.12 5.41
N GLY A 218 -7.38 -6.60 4.48
CA GLY A 218 -6.22 -7.41 4.83
C GLY A 218 -5.71 -8.28 3.69
N LEU A 219 -4.69 -9.08 4.00
CA LEU A 219 -4.26 -10.16 3.11
C LEU A 219 -5.39 -11.19 2.96
N PRO A 220 -5.77 -11.60 1.74
CA PRO A 220 -6.80 -12.60 1.49
C PRO A 220 -6.76 -13.81 2.41
N SER A 221 -5.60 -14.44 2.56
CA SER A 221 -5.43 -15.64 3.39
C SER A 221 -5.71 -15.38 4.88
N TRP A 222 -5.23 -14.26 5.42
CA TRP A 222 -5.40 -13.92 6.84
C TRP A 222 -6.86 -13.59 7.15
N VAL A 223 -7.52 -12.89 6.23
CA VAL A 223 -8.95 -12.59 6.35
C VAL A 223 -9.76 -13.88 6.26
N GLN A 224 -9.47 -14.75 5.29
CA GLN A 224 -10.16 -16.03 5.13
C GLN A 224 -10.06 -16.89 6.40
N LEU A 225 -8.85 -17.12 6.92
CA LEU A 225 -8.63 -17.88 8.16
C LEU A 225 -9.38 -17.27 9.36
N THR A 226 -9.45 -15.94 9.44
CA THR A 226 -10.20 -15.26 10.49
C THR A 226 -11.70 -15.49 10.35
N LEU A 227 -12.25 -15.44 9.13
CA LEU A 227 -13.66 -15.73 8.88
C LEU A 227 -14.01 -17.17 9.22
N GLU A 228 -13.20 -18.13 8.77
CA GLU A 228 -13.33 -19.55 9.10
C GLU A 228 -13.39 -19.75 10.62
N ARG A 229 -12.45 -19.14 11.36
CA ARG A 229 -12.42 -19.24 12.81
C ARG A 229 -13.64 -18.63 13.49
N VAL A 230 -14.12 -17.48 13.01
CA VAL A 230 -15.34 -16.84 13.54
C VAL A 230 -16.57 -17.73 13.29
N ILE A 231 -16.69 -18.29 12.10
CA ILE A 231 -17.78 -19.20 11.71
C ILE A 231 -17.76 -20.46 12.57
N GLU A 232 -16.60 -21.09 12.72
CA GLU A 232 -16.42 -22.28 13.54
C GLU A 232 -16.75 -22.01 15.02
N TYR A 233 -16.20 -20.93 15.60
CA TYR A 233 -16.38 -20.60 17.01
C TYR A 233 -17.85 -20.39 17.40
N HIS A 234 -18.66 -19.84 16.50
CA HIS A 234 -20.08 -19.54 16.74
C HIS A 234 -21.04 -20.55 16.10
N GLY A 235 -20.54 -21.58 15.41
CA GLY A 235 -21.36 -22.59 14.73
C GLY A 235 -22.24 -22.02 13.62
N LEU A 236 -21.73 -21.04 12.86
CA LEU A 236 -22.47 -20.36 11.79
C LEU A 236 -22.42 -21.19 10.49
N ASN A 237 -23.38 -21.00 9.60
CA ASN A 237 -23.27 -21.49 8.22
C ASN A 237 -22.46 -20.54 7.35
N HIS A 238 -22.56 -19.23 7.61
CA HIS A 238 -21.81 -18.20 6.92
C HIS A 238 -21.66 -16.93 7.77
N ILE A 239 -20.68 -16.07 7.45
CA ILE A 239 -20.35 -14.91 8.28
C ILE A 239 -21.49 -13.88 8.41
N HIS A 240 -22.38 -13.77 7.41
CA HIS A 240 -23.46 -12.79 7.40
C HIS A 240 -24.56 -13.02 8.44
N GLU A 241 -24.55 -14.15 9.15
CA GLU A 241 -25.45 -14.40 10.28
C GLU A 241 -25.19 -13.42 11.43
N ILE A 242 -23.91 -13.06 11.65
CA ILE A 242 -23.52 -12.07 12.68
C ILE A 242 -23.14 -10.72 12.07
N TRP A 243 -22.66 -10.67 10.82
CA TRP A 243 -22.30 -9.44 10.12
C TRP A 243 -23.19 -9.19 8.88
N PRO A 244 -24.49 -8.92 9.05
CA PRO A 244 -25.43 -8.78 7.93
C PRO A 244 -25.12 -7.57 7.02
N ASN A 245 -24.38 -6.59 7.54
CA ASN A 245 -23.98 -5.37 6.81
C ASN A 245 -22.63 -5.50 6.10
N LEU A 246 -21.95 -6.66 6.18
CA LEU A 246 -20.69 -6.89 5.47
C LEU A 246 -20.94 -6.85 3.96
N LYS A 247 -20.33 -5.87 3.29
CA LYS A 247 -20.50 -5.64 1.84
C LYS A 247 -19.20 -5.45 1.08
N ILE A 248 -18.08 -5.16 1.73
CA ILE A 248 -16.83 -4.82 1.05
C ILE A 248 -15.69 -5.64 1.61
N PHE A 249 -14.89 -6.19 0.71
CA PHE A 249 -13.56 -6.69 1.04
C PHE A 249 -12.51 -5.89 0.28
N VAL A 250 -11.63 -5.22 1.02
CA VAL A 250 -10.46 -4.50 0.49
C VAL A 250 -9.24 -5.41 0.63
N SER A 251 -8.79 -5.99 -0.48
CA SER A 251 -7.59 -6.82 -0.52
C SER A 251 -6.34 -5.99 -0.82
N GLY A 252 -5.18 -6.50 -0.42
CA GLY A 252 -3.90 -5.98 -0.87
C GLY A 252 -2.78 -6.97 -0.57
N GLY A 253 -1.57 -6.66 -1.04
CA GLY A 253 -0.35 -7.43 -0.82
C GLY A 253 -0.19 -8.66 -1.71
N ILE A 254 -1.26 -9.40 -2.00
CA ILE A 254 -1.27 -10.55 -2.93
C ILE A 254 -2.53 -10.54 -3.77
N ALA A 255 -2.47 -11.19 -4.94
CA ALA A 255 -3.62 -11.34 -5.83
C ALA A 255 -4.76 -12.08 -5.10
N PHE A 256 -5.98 -11.50 -5.15
CA PHE A 256 -7.14 -12.12 -4.50
C PHE A 256 -7.76 -13.27 -5.30
N ASP A 257 -7.70 -13.23 -6.63
CA ASP A 257 -8.41 -14.18 -7.50
C ASP A 257 -8.14 -15.67 -7.19
N PRO A 258 -6.92 -16.11 -6.82
CA PRO A 258 -6.68 -17.49 -6.39
C PRO A 258 -7.47 -17.92 -5.14
N TYR A 259 -7.81 -16.98 -4.26
CA TYR A 259 -8.55 -17.23 -3.00
C TYR A 259 -10.06 -17.02 -3.13
N ARG A 260 -10.51 -16.41 -4.25
CA ARG A 260 -11.89 -15.94 -4.39
C ARG A 260 -12.93 -17.03 -4.13
N LYS A 261 -12.73 -18.20 -4.73
CA LYS A 261 -13.72 -19.30 -4.67
C LYS A 261 -13.91 -19.81 -3.23
N SER A 262 -12.82 -20.14 -2.54
CA SER A 262 -12.89 -20.62 -1.14
C SER A 262 -13.39 -19.52 -0.20
N PHE A 263 -13.01 -18.27 -0.45
CA PHE A 263 -13.48 -17.14 0.33
C PHE A 263 -15.00 -16.93 0.20
N GLU A 264 -15.55 -17.07 -1.01
CA GLU A 264 -16.98 -16.88 -1.29
C GLU A 264 -17.87 -17.96 -0.63
N GLU A 265 -17.34 -19.16 -0.36
CA GLU A 265 -18.04 -20.21 0.39
C GLU A 265 -18.36 -19.81 1.83
N LEU A 266 -17.63 -18.84 2.41
CA LEU A 266 -17.84 -18.35 3.78
C LEU A 266 -18.94 -17.28 3.88
N LEU A 267 -19.51 -16.87 2.75
CA LEU A 267 -20.40 -15.72 2.64
C LEU A 267 -21.85 -16.13 2.39
N GLY A 268 -22.79 -15.45 3.05
CA GLY A 268 -24.23 -15.57 2.76
C GLY A 268 -24.72 -14.65 1.64
N GLN A 269 -23.89 -13.71 1.19
CA GLN A 269 -24.19 -12.78 0.09
C GLN A 269 -22.88 -12.26 -0.54
N PRO A 270 -22.90 -11.87 -1.83
CA PRO A 270 -21.71 -11.40 -2.52
C PRO A 270 -21.17 -10.09 -1.93
N LEU A 271 -19.85 -9.94 -1.97
CA LEU A 271 -19.15 -8.70 -1.62
C LEU A 271 -18.76 -7.90 -2.85
N ILE A 272 -18.52 -6.62 -2.60
CA ILE A 272 -17.75 -5.74 -3.48
C ILE A 272 -16.27 -5.95 -3.12
N TYR A 273 -15.51 -6.40 -4.11
CA TYR A 273 -14.06 -6.53 -3.98
C TYR A 273 -13.38 -5.25 -4.44
N GLN A 274 -12.47 -4.74 -3.63
CA GLN A 274 -11.65 -3.59 -3.96
C GLN A 274 -10.19 -3.96 -3.75
N ASP A 275 -9.46 -4.17 -4.83
CA ASP A 275 -8.05 -4.54 -4.76
C ASP A 275 -7.13 -3.32 -4.68
N SER A 276 -5.98 -3.51 -4.04
CA SER A 276 -4.97 -2.49 -3.85
C SER A 276 -3.56 -3.05 -3.96
N TYR A 277 -2.73 -2.36 -4.74
CA TYR A 277 -1.30 -2.63 -4.80
C TYR A 277 -0.61 -1.75 -3.75
N LEU A 278 -0.55 -2.31 -2.53
CA LEU A 278 0.22 -1.78 -1.41
C LEU A 278 1.37 -2.73 -1.08
N ALA A 279 2.60 -2.22 -1.13
CA ALA A 279 3.81 -2.92 -0.77
C ALA A 279 4.62 -2.12 0.27
N SER A 280 5.66 -2.73 0.82
CA SER A 280 6.56 -2.09 1.79
C SER A 280 7.26 -0.85 1.22
N GLU A 281 7.50 -0.87 -0.09
CA GLU A 281 8.15 0.19 -0.86
C GLU A 281 7.18 1.33 -1.23
N GLY A 282 5.85 1.11 -1.20
CA GLY A 282 4.89 2.14 -1.58
C GLY A 282 3.45 1.69 -1.79
N PHE A 283 2.53 2.66 -1.82
CA PHE A 283 1.14 2.45 -2.24
C PHE A 283 0.99 2.86 -3.71
N VAL A 284 1.06 1.86 -4.59
CA VAL A 284 1.23 1.98 -6.04
C VAL A 284 -0.09 2.28 -6.75
N ALA A 285 -1.12 1.46 -6.51
CA ALA A 285 -2.37 1.52 -7.25
C ALA A 285 -3.55 1.00 -6.44
N PHE A 286 -4.78 1.37 -6.81
CA PHE A 286 -5.99 0.76 -6.25
C PHE A 286 -7.16 0.78 -7.24
N GLN A 287 -8.13 -0.10 -7.05
CA GLN A 287 -9.38 -0.10 -7.79
C GLN A 287 -10.26 1.09 -7.40
N SER A 288 -10.47 2.01 -8.34
CA SER A 288 -11.13 3.31 -8.09
C SER A 288 -12.56 3.41 -8.62
N ARG A 289 -13.05 2.38 -9.30
CA ARG A 289 -14.38 2.32 -9.90
C ARG A 289 -14.91 0.87 -9.92
N PRO A 290 -16.23 0.66 -9.82
CA PRO A 290 -16.84 -0.66 -9.96
C PRO A 290 -16.73 -1.21 -11.38
N GLY A 291 -16.98 -2.51 -11.54
CA GLY A 291 -17.12 -3.17 -12.85
C GLY A 291 -15.80 -3.46 -13.56
N THR A 292 -14.66 -3.38 -12.87
CA THR A 292 -13.34 -3.69 -13.42
C THR A 292 -12.42 -4.25 -12.35
N SER A 293 -11.51 -5.14 -12.74
CA SER A 293 -10.39 -5.58 -11.91
C SER A 293 -9.19 -4.62 -11.99
N ALA A 294 -9.19 -3.68 -12.93
CA ALA A 294 -8.07 -2.78 -13.17
C ALA A 294 -7.85 -1.79 -12.02
N MET A 295 -6.59 -1.66 -11.61
CA MET A 295 -6.15 -0.68 -10.62
C MET A 295 -5.65 0.59 -11.30
N ARG A 296 -5.89 1.75 -10.67
CA ARG A 296 -5.37 3.05 -11.13
C ARG A 296 -4.11 3.42 -10.35
N LEU A 297 -3.01 3.65 -11.07
CA LEU A 297 -1.76 4.15 -10.50
C LEU A 297 -1.94 5.47 -9.75
N GLN A 298 -1.17 5.64 -8.67
CA GLN A 298 -1.14 6.84 -7.83
C GLN A 298 -0.08 7.83 -8.32
N LEU A 299 -0.36 8.50 -9.44
CA LEU A 299 0.62 9.36 -10.15
C LEU A 299 1.04 10.65 -9.43
N ASN A 300 0.46 10.96 -8.27
CA ASN A 300 0.75 12.15 -7.47
C ASN A 300 0.82 11.80 -5.98
N ASN A 301 1.55 10.73 -5.65
CA ASN A 301 1.68 10.21 -4.29
C ASN A 301 3.14 10.00 -3.85
N ASN A 302 4.05 10.87 -4.31
CA ASN A 302 5.49 10.81 -4.02
C ASN A 302 6.17 9.50 -4.44
N ILE A 303 5.73 8.92 -5.56
CA ILE A 303 6.38 7.82 -6.26
C ILE A 303 6.43 8.24 -7.74
N PHE A 304 7.62 8.16 -8.33
CA PHE A 304 7.81 8.29 -9.77
C PHE A 304 7.87 6.88 -10.35
N PHE A 305 7.15 6.63 -11.43
CA PHE A 305 7.01 5.32 -12.03
C PHE A 305 7.73 5.27 -13.36
N GLU A 306 8.54 4.24 -13.52
CA GLU A 306 9.09 3.85 -14.81
C GLU A 306 8.72 2.41 -15.11
N PHE A 307 8.74 2.06 -16.40
CA PHE A 307 8.21 0.79 -16.89
C PHE A 307 9.24 0.13 -17.77
N VAL A 308 9.79 -1.01 -17.36
CA VAL A 308 10.69 -1.77 -18.23
C VAL A 308 9.88 -2.83 -18.96
N PRO A 309 9.83 -2.80 -20.31
CA PRO A 309 9.10 -3.79 -21.10
C PRO A 309 9.54 -5.21 -20.74
N PHE A 310 8.59 -6.08 -20.40
CA PHE A 310 8.87 -7.44 -19.95
C PHE A 310 9.15 -8.36 -21.16
N ASN A 311 10.40 -8.32 -21.64
CA ASN A 311 10.86 -9.07 -22.81
C ASN A 311 12.34 -9.49 -22.68
N GLU A 312 12.82 -10.33 -23.60
CA GLU A 312 14.18 -10.89 -23.60
C GLU A 312 15.31 -9.85 -23.73
N SER A 313 15.01 -8.66 -24.27
CA SER A 313 16.01 -7.58 -24.39
C SER A 313 16.28 -6.88 -23.06
N ASN A 314 15.31 -6.91 -22.14
CA ASN A 314 15.41 -6.28 -20.82
C ASN A 314 15.61 -7.29 -19.70
N PHE A 315 15.23 -8.56 -19.89
CA PHE A 315 15.30 -9.62 -18.87
C PHE A 315 16.09 -10.83 -19.36
N ASP A 316 16.79 -11.49 -18.44
CA ASP A 316 17.38 -12.81 -18.67
C ASP A 316 16.35 -13.94 -18.51
N GLU A 317 16.79 -15.19 -18.71
CA GLU A 317 15.92 -16.37 -18.66
C GLU A 317 15.33 -16.60 -17.27
N GLU A 318 15.99 -16.08 -16.23
CA GLU A 318 15.56 -16.11 -14.83
C GLU A 318 14.63 -14.94 -14.46
N GLY A 319 14.34 -14.04 -15.40
CA GLY A 319 13.48 -12.88 -15.18
C GLY A 319 14.16 -11.75 -14.40
N LYS A 320 15.50 -11.72 -14.34
CA LYS A 320 16.28 -10.63 -13.75
C LYS A 320 16.56 -9.55 -14.80
N LEU A 321 16.55 -8.30 -14.35
CA LEU A 321 16.88 -7.15 -15.19
C LEU A 321 18.31 -7.24 -15.72
N ARG A 322 18.46 -7.06 -17.03
CA ARG A 322 19.75 -6.94 -17.69
C ARG A 322 20.36 -5.56 -17.41
N PRO A 323 21.70 -5.42 -17.37
CA PRO A 323 22.35 -4.11 -17.23
C PRO A 323 22.00 -3.11 -18.34
N SER A 324 21.60 -3.60 -19.50
CA SER A 324 21.18 -2.79 -20.66
C SER A 324 19.68 -2.50 -20.70
N ALA A 325 18.92 -2.89 -19.66
CA ALA A 325 17.47 -2.72 -19.64
C ALA A 325 17.08 -1.25 -19.79
N GLN A 326 16.05 -1.01 -20.59
CA GLN A 326 15.56 0.34 -20.87
C GLN A 326 14.22 0.56 -20.19
N ALA A 327 14.18 1.58 -19.34
CA ALA A 327 12.98 2.00 -18.66
C ALA A 327 12.25 3.07 -19.49
N LEU A 328 10.95 2.91 -19.61
CA LEU A 328 10.04 3.84 -20.27
C LEU A 328 9.37 4.74 -19.25
N THR A 329 9.02 5.95 -19.66
CA THR A 329 8.20 6.85 -18.85
C THR A 329 6.71 6.51 -19.02
N LEU A 330 5.86 7.14 -18.23
CA LEU A 330 4.40 6.98 -18.37
C LEU A 330 3.88 7.40 -19.75
N GLU A 331 4.58 8.26 -20.49
CA GLU A 331 4.14 8.70 -21.83
C GLU A 331 4.32 7.60 -22.88
N ASP A 332 5.29 6.72 -22.68
CA ASP A 332 5.74 5.75 -23.68
C ASP A 332 5.16 4.34 -23.48
N VAL A 333 4.26 4.15 -22.49
CA VAL A 333 3.63 2.84 -22.24
C VAL A 333 2.49 2.58 -23.23
N GLU A 334 2.40 1.33 -23.67
CA GLU A 334 1.44 0.84 -24.65
C GLU A 334 0.40 -0.09 -23.99
N GLU A 335 -0.84 -0.03 -24.47
CA GLU A 335 -1.91 -0.90 -23.99
C GLU A 335 -1.66 -2.35 -24.42
N GLY A 336 -1.86 -3.28 -23.47
CA GLY A 336 -1.68 -4.72 -23.73
C GLY A 336 -0.25 -5.22 -23.66
N GLN A 337 0.72 -4.35 -23.34
CA GLN A 337 2.10 -4.74 -23.08
C GLN A 337 2.35 -4.92 -21.58
N ASP A 338 3.09 -5.97 -21.23
CA ASP A 338 3.53 -6.24 -19.86
C ASP A 338 4.83 -5.49 -19.56
N TYR A 339 4.90 -4.91 -18.36
CA TYR A 339 6.06 -4.17 -17.86
C TYR A 339 6.40 -4.58 -16.44
N ALA A 340 7.69 -4.63 -16.13
CA ALA A 340 8.12 -4.55 -14.74
C ALA A 340 8.07 -3.09 -14.28
N LEU A 341 7.57 -2.87 -13.07
CA LEU A 341 7.46 -1.54 -12.48
C LEU A 341 8.75 -1.17 -11.74
N LEU A 342 9.25 0.05 -11.98
CA LEU A 342 10.30 0.71 -11.21
C LEU A 342 9.74 1.94 -10.49
N MET A 343 10.27 2.22 -9.30
CA MET A 343 9.73 3.20 -8.34
C MET A 343 10.79 3.98 -7.59
#